data_AF-F0R4C7-F1
#
_entry.id   AF-F0R4C7-F1
#
_cell.length_a   1.000
_cell.length_b   1.000
_cell.length_c   1.000
_cell.angle_alpha   90.00
_cell.angle_beta   90.00
_cell.angle_gamma   90.00
#
_symmetry.space_group_name_H-M   'P 1'
#
loop_
_entity.id
_entity.type
_entity.pdbx_description
1 polymer ?
#
loop_
_entity_poly.entity_id
_entity_poly.type
_entity_poly.pdbx_seq_one_letter_code
_entity_poly.pdbx_strand_id
1 'polypeptide(L)'
;MGTIRCGFWKLRFLLSPESMKEWLELCKEHNICFEIPNYERTKHTIEQVYDAYCRFYESLMATEISDHDSIVAPAYTMSFLTGNKIKPVSSFRLVSFDYDIYNREFNRKIKTIDLCLQISYPKSIAVTSEDNKYFTYEDIQLHEPSGYPLFVQLTDFIKKHTKPLRFVTNGVEQKPSIRISVQAKSDLACSWIAKKYGWNIKI
;
A
#
# COMPACT_ATOMS: atom_id res chain seq x y z
N MET A 1 3.12 11.09 -31.19
CA MET A 1 2.49 10.41 -30.03
C MET A 1 3.60 9.91 -29.13
N GLY A 2 3.70 10.42 -27.90
CA GLY A 2 4.68 9.92 -26.93
C GLY A 2 4.28 8.54 -26.42
N THR A 3 5.22 7.62 -26.30
CA THR A 3 5.01 6.30 -25.71
C THR A 3 4.49 6.45 -24.28
N ILE A 4 3.23 6.05 -24.05
CA ILE A 4 2.64 6.02 -22.71
C ILE A 4 3.45 5.03 -21.88
N ARG A 5 3.97 5.47 -20.73
CA ARG A 5 4.76 4.61 -19.85
C ARG A 5 3.84 3.63 -19.13
N CYS A 6 3.91 2.36 -19.53
CA CYS A 6 3.32 1.25 -18.80
C CYS A 6 3.77 1.30 -17.33
N GLY A 7 2.84 1.19 -16.38
CA GLY A 7 3.16 1.21 -14.96
C GLY A 7 1.98 1.61 -14.07
N PHE A 8 2.30 1.94 -12.82
CA PHE A 8 1.32 2.26 -11.78
C PHE A 8 1.67 3.58 -11.11
N TRP A 9 0.67 4.40 -10.80
CA TRP A 9 0.79 5.32 -9.68
C TRP A 9 0.75 4.52 -8.39
N LYS A 10 1.59 4.84 -7.41
CA LYS A 10 1.70 4.09 -6.16
C LYS A 10 2.11 4.96 -4.99
N LEU A 11 1.61 4.66 -3.81
CA LEU A 11 2.04 5.25 -2.55
C LEU A 11 2.17 4.14 -1.49
N ARG A 12 3.29 4.14 -0.77
CA ARG A 12 3.52 3.22 0.35
C ARG A 12 3.36 3.95 1.67
N PHE A 13 2.66 3.32 2.60
CA PHE A 13 2.30 3.96 3.85
C PHE A 13 2.09 2.97 5.00
N LEU A 14 2.32 3.46 6.22
CA LEU A 14 1.96 2.81 7.47
C LEU A 14 1.20 3.84 8.32
N LEU A 15 -0.08 3.58 8.59
CA LEU A 15 -0.93 4.43 9.42
C LEU A 15 -1.04 3.86 10.83
N SER A 16 -1.46 4.64 11.81
CA SER A 16 -1.93 4.02 13.05
C SER A 16 -3.34 3.46 12.81
N PRO A 17 -3.86 2.58 13.69
CA PRO A 17 -5.23 2.09 13.59
C PRO A 17 -6.25 3.23 13.44
N GLU A 18 -6.09 4.33 14.17
CA GLU A 18 -7.00 5.48 14.12
C GLU A 18 -6.99 6.14 12.74
N SER A 19 -5.81 6.46 12.21
CA SER A 19 -5.70 7.06 10.86
C SER A 19 -6.13 6.09 9.75
N MET A 20 -5.96 4.78 9.95
CA MET A 20 -6.45 3.79 9.00
C MET A 20 -7.97 3.74 8.99
N LYS A 21 -8.60 3.82 10.16
CA LYS A 21 -10.06 3.87 10.27
C LYS A 21 -10.64 5.06 9.50
N GLU A 22 -10.06 6.24 9.68
CA GLU A 22 -10.46 7.45 8.93
C GLU A 22 -10.26 7.29 7.43
N TRP A 23 -9.16 6.68 6.99
CA TRP A 23 -8.92 6.41 5.57
C TRP A 23 -9.93 5.40 4.99
N LEU A 24 -10.36 4.42 5.78
CA LEU A 24 -11.38 3.46 5.37
C LEU A 24 -12.79 4.09 5.31
N GLU A 25 -13.11 5.05 6.17
CA GLU A 25 -14.35 5.84 6.04
C GLU A 25 -14.35 6.64 4.74
N LEU A 26 -13.23 7.27 4.36
CA LEU A 26 -13.09 7.91 3.05
C LEU A 26 -13.29 6.91 1.89
N CYS A 27 -12.79 5.67 2.03
CA CYS A 27 -13.03 4.63 1.05
C CYS A 27 -14.52 4.28 0.93
N LYS A 28 -15.23 4.22 2.07
CA LYS A 28 -16.67 3.95 2.14
C LYS A 28 -17.49 5.07 1.49
N GLU A 29 -17.14 6.33 1.73
CA GLU A 29 -17.76 7.51 1.07
C GLU A 29 -17.68 7.42 -0.46
N HIS A 30 -16.59 6.86 -0.98
CA HIS A 30 -16.39 6.62 -2.41
C HIS A 30 -16.91 5.26 -2.91
N ASN A 31 -17.71 4.55 -2.09
CA ASN A 31 -18.27 3.23 -2.41
C ASN A 31 -17.21 2.21 -2.86
N ILE A 32 -16.03 2.26 -2.24
CA ILE A 32 -14.95 1.32 -2.54
C ILE A 32 -15.29 -0.05 -1.97
N CYS A 33 -15.24 -1.07 -2.83
CA CYS A 33 -15.42 -2.47 -2.48
C CYS A 33 -14.05 -3.16 -2.41
N PHE A 34 -13.80 -3.88 -1.32
CA PHE A 34 -12.56 -4.62 -1.08
C PHE A 34 -12.79 -6.11 -1.39
N GLU A 35 -11.97 -6.67 -2.27
CA GLU A 35 -12.02 -8.07 -2.68
C GLU A 35 -10.67 -8.73 -2.41
N ILE A 36 -10.67 -9.94 -1.85
CA ILE A 36 -9.45 -10.75 -1.79
C ILE A 36 -8.99 -11.05 -3.23
N PRO A 37 -7.70 -10.89 -3.56
CA PRO A 37 -7.17 -11.16 -4.89
C PRO A 37 -6.97 -12.68 -5.13
N ASN A 38 -8.00 -13.48 -4.89
CA ASN A 38 -8.05 -14.91 -5.17
C ASN A 38 -9.11 -15.21 -6.25
N TYR A 39 -9.25 -16.48 -6.62
CA TYR A 39 -10.23 -16.91 -7.64
C TYR A 39 -11.68 -16.56 -7.26
N GLU A 40 -12.03 -16.73 -5.99
CA GLU A 40 -13.38 -16.50 -5.48
C GLU A 40 -13.75 -15.01 -5.41
N ARG A 41 -12.75 -14.13 -5.33
CA ARG A 41 -12.90 -12.67 -5.20
C ARG A 41 -13.82 -12.28 -4.05
N THR A 42 -13.64 -12.95 -2.92
CA THR A 42 -14.48 -12.77 -1.73
C THR A 42 -14.46 -11.30 -1.30
N LYS A 43 -15.65 -10.71 -1.19
CA LYS A 43 -15.83 -9.33 -0.75
C LYS A 43 -15.68 -9.23 0.76
N HIS A 44 -14.90 -8.27 1.22
CA HIS A 44 -14.75 -7.95 2.62
C HIS A 44 -15.47 -6.64 2.95
N THR A 45 -16.08 -6.58 4.14
CA THR A 45 -16.59 -5.33 4.70
C THR A 45 -15.45 -4.43 5.17
N ILE A 46 -15.75 -3.16 5.42
CA ILE A 46 -14.77 -2.21 5.97
C ILE A 46 -14.21 -2.70 7.32
N GLU A 47 -15.07 -3.29 8.16
CA GLU A 47 -14.69 -3.84 9.46
C GLU A 47 -13.72 -5.01 9.31
N GLN A 48 -13.96 -5.91 8.35
CA GLN A 48 -13.05 -7.03 8.08
C GLN A 48 -11.68 -6.57 7.54
N VAL A 49 -11.66 -5.51 6.73
CA VAL A 49 -10.42 -4.90 6.24
C VAL A 49 -9.68 -4.21 7.39
N TYR A 50 -10.40 -3.50 8.25
CA TYR A 50 -9.85 -2.84 9.43
C TYR A 50 -9.25 -3.85 10.41
N ASP A 51 -9.97 -4.92 10.74
CA ASP A 51 -9.49 -5.96 11.64
C ASP A 51 -8.23 -6.66 11.11
N ALA A 52 -8.19 -6.96 9.81
CA ALA A 52 -7.00 -7.52 9.17
C ALA A 52 -5.82 -6.55 9.24
N TYR A 53 -6.07 -5.25 9.06
CA TYR A 53 -5.04 -4.23 9.22
C TYR A 53 -4.53 -4.12 10.65
N CYS A 54 -5.42 -4.14 11.65
CA CYS A 54 -5.03 -4.05 13.06
C CYS A 54 -4.12 -5.21 13.46
N ARG A 55 -4.45 -6.44 13.06
CA ARG A 55 -3.59 -7.61 13.32
C ARG A 55 -2.22 -7.48 12.66
N PHE A 56 -2.19 -6.99 11.41
CA PHE A 56 -0.94 -6.69 10.72
C PHE A 56 -0.13 -5.62 11.49
N TYR A 57 -0.76 -4.51 11.86
CA TYR A 57 -0.12 -3.44 12.61
C TYR A 57 0.43 -3.91 13.96
N GLU A 58 -0.38 -4.62 14.74
CA GLU A 58 0.00 -5.19 16.04
C GLU A 58 1.22 -6.10 15.92
N SER A 59 1.25 -6.98 14.91
CA SER A 59 2.40 -7.85 14.66
C SER A 59 3.70 -7.09 14.35
N LEU A 60 3.59 -5.92 13.70
CA LEU A 60 4.73 -5.06 13.41
C LEU A 60 5.19 -4.25 14.61
N MET A 61 4.25 -3.82 15.46
CA MET A 61 4.51 -2.94 16.60
C MET A 61 4.81 -3.70 17.90
N ALA A 62 4.61 -5.02 17.93
CA ALA A 62 4.93 -5.86 19.08
C ALA A 62 6.36 -5.64 19.58
N THR A 63 6.58 -5.74 20.90
CA THR A 63 7.90 -5.51 21.51
C THR A 63 8.85 -6.69 21.36
N GLU A 64 8.30 -7.89 21.11
CA GLU A 64 8.95 -9.18 20.91
C GLU A 64 8.21 -9.92 19.79
N ILE A 65 8.88 -10.89 19.14
CA ILE A 65 8.26 -11.76 18.12
C ILE A 65 8.19 -13.19 18.65
N SER A 66 7.04 -13.85 18.52
CA SER A 66 6.95 -15.30 18.70
C SER A 66 7.52 -15.98 17.45
N ASP A 67 8.32 -17.03 17.61
CA ASP A 67 8.85 -17.83 16.49
C ASP A 67 7.73 -18.45 15.61
N HIS A 68 6.47 -18.38 16.07
CA HIS A 68 5.28 -18.86 15.35
C HIS A 68 4.47 -17.76 14.64
N ASP A 69 4.79 -16.48 14.80
CA ASP A 69 4.00 -15.40 14.22
C ASP A 69 4.39 -15.12 12.77
N SER A 70 3.71 -15.81 11.84
CA SER A 70 3.71 -15.37 10.45
C SER A 70 2.90 -14.07 10.35
N ILE A 71 3.56 -12.97 10.00
CA ILE A 71 2.86 -11.71 9.68
C ILE A 71 1.98 -11.95 8.47
N VAL A 72 0.67 -12.01 8.70
CA VAL A 72 -0.30 -12.12 7.61
C VAL A 72 -0.61 -10.71 7.14
N ALA A 73 -0.04 -10.38 5.99
CA ALA A 73 -0.14 -9.05 5.44
C ALA A 73 -1.41 -8.92 4.57
N PRO A 74 -2.23 -7.88 4.76
CA PRO A 74 -3.49 -7.74 4.04
C PRO A 74 -3.24 -7.44 2.56
N ALA A 75 -4.00 -8.11 1.70
CA ALA A 75 -3.98 -7.90 0.25
C ALA A 75 -5.40 -7.82 -0.29
N TYR A 76 -5.70 -6.74 -0.99
CA TYR A 76 -7.02 -6.44 -1.54
C TYR A 76 -6.93 -5.86 -2.95
N THR A 77 -7.89 -6.24 -3.78
CA THR A 77 -8.31 -5.47 -4.96
C THR A 77 -9.41 -4.52 -4.52
N MET A 78 -9.25 -3.23 -4.78
CA MET A 78 -10.23 -2.21 -4.41
C MET A 78 -10.93 -1.72 -5.68
N SER A 79 -12.19 -2.09 -5.82
CA SER A 79 -13.04 -1.67 -6.93
C SER A 79 -13.87 -0.46 -6.52
N PHE A 80 -14.13 0.46 -7.45
CA PHE A 80 -14.90 1.68 -7.20
C PHE A 80 -15.94 1.86 -8.30
N LEU A 81 -17.03 2.55 -7.98
CA LEU A 81 -18.07 2.85 -8.96
C LEU A 81 -17.69 4.08 -9.78
N THR A 82 -17.82 4.00 -11.10
CA THR A 82 -17.56 5.10 -12.02
C THR A 82 -18.84 5.45 -12.79
N GLY A 83 -19.57 6.45 -12.30
CA GLY A 83 -20.85 6.86 -12.89
C GLY A 83 -21.86 5.72 -12.93
N ASN A 84 -22.48 5.48 -14.09
CA ASN A 84 -23.47 4.41 -14.30
C ASN A 84 -22.85 3.05 -14.68
N LYS A 85 -21.52 2.90 -14.68
CA LYS A 85 -20.89 1.62 -15.00
C LYS A 85 -20.94 0.69 -13.80
N ILE A 86 -21.55 -0.49 -14.00
CA ILE A 86 -21.67 -1.54 -12.97
C ILE A 86 -20.30 -2.15 -12.61
N LYS A 87 -19.29 -2.02 -13.49
CA LYS A 87 -17.92 -2.49 -13.25
C LYS A 87 -16.89 -1.49 -13.82
N PRO A 88 -15.91 -1.04 -13.02
CA PRO A 88 -14.82 -0.21 -13.52
C PRO A 88 -13.91 -1.01 -14.47
N VAL A 89 -13.20 -0.31 -15.35
CA VAL A 89 -12.21 -0.88 -16.29
C VAL A 89 -10.94 -1.29 -15.54
N SER A 90 -10.72 -0.72 -14.35
CA SER A 90 -9.54 -0.93 -13.52
C SER A 90 -9.87 -0.88 -12.02
N SER A 91 -8.98 -1.41 -11.19
CA SER A 91 -9.10 -1.40 -9.72
C SER A 91 -7.81 -0.91 -9.08
N PHE A 92 -7.88 -0.42 -7.85
CA PHE A 92 -6.69 -0.22 -7.05
C PHE A 92 -6.21 -1.56 -6.49
N ARG A 93 -4.91 -1.63 -6.17
CA ARG A 93 -4.34 -2.72 -5.37
C ARG A 93 -3.86 -2.15 -4.05
N LEU A 94 -4.30 -2.74 -2.95
CA LEU A 94 -3.78 -2.51 -1.61
C LEU A 94 -3.08 -3.78 -1.17
N VAL A 95 -1.76 -3.75 -1.12
CA VAL A 95 -0.96 -4.93 -0.79
C VAL A 95 0.12 -4.55 0.19
N SER A 96 0.56 -5.50 1.00
CA SER A 96 1.78 -5.34 1.75
C SER A 96 3.01 -5.18 0.86
N PHE A 97 4.05 -4.56 1.41
CA PHE A 97 5.29 -4.36 0.70
C PHE A 97 6.52 -4.56 1.59
N ASP A 98 7.26 -5.63 1.29
CA ASP A 98 8.63 -5.90 1.76
C ASP A 98 9.58 -4.78 1.30
N TYR A 99 10.36 -4.22 2.24
CA TYR A 99 11.37 -3.21 1.92
C TYR A 99 12.79 -3.71 2.21
N ASP A 100 13.52 -4.10 1.17
CA ASP A 100 14.93 -4.45 1.35
C ASP A 100 15.75 -3.26 1.88
N ILE A 101 16.33 -3.42 3.07
CA ILE A 101 17.26 -2.44 3.61
C ILE A 101 18.65 -2.83 3.18
N TYR A 102 19.35 -1.89 2.54
CA TYR A 102 20.74 -2.10 2.23
C TYR A 102 21.60 -1.89 3.48
N ASN A 103 22.23 -2.98 3.94
CA ASN A 103 23.20 -2.95 5.00
C ASN A 103 24.60 -2.80 4.39
N ARG A 104 25.24 -1.66 4.70
CA ARG A 104 26.58 -1.33 4.18
C ARG A 104 27.69 -2.21 4.74
N GLU A 105 27.60 -2.59 6.01
CA GLU A 105 28.61 -3.40 6.70
C GLU A 105 28.78 -4.77 6.04
N PHE A 106 27.67 -5.37 5.61
CA PHE A 106 27.67 -6.67 4.92
C PHE A 106 27.57 -6.57 3.41
N ASN A 107 27.61 -5.35 2.84
CA ASN A 107 27.39 -5.06 1.41
C ASN A 107 26.21 -5.85 0.79
N ARG A 108 25.11 -6.00 1.54
CA ARG A 108 23.97 -6.83 1.12
C ARG A 108 22.64 -6.20 1.51
N LYS A 109 21.61 -6.56 0.75
CA LYS A 109 20.23 -6.30 1.12
C LYS A 109 19.82 -7.26 2.23
N ILE A 110 19.33 -6.70 3.32
CA ILE A 110 18.61 -7.44 4.35
C ILE A 110 17.14 -7.35 3.96
N LYS A 111 16.57 -8.50 3.60
CA LYS A 111 15.14 -8.59 3.34
C LYS A 111 14.41 -8.25 4.64
N THR A 112 13.66 -7.16 4.66
CA THR A 112 12.72 -6.95 5.76
C THR A 112 11.44 -7.73 5.47
N ILE A 113 10.70 -7.97 6.53
CA ILE A 113 9.29 -8.32 6.46
C ILE A 113 8.47 -7.19 5.81
N ASP A 114 7.20 -7.47 5.53
CA ASP A 114 6.21 -6.52 5.03
C ASP A 114 6.00 -5.38 6.05
N LEU A 115 6.59 -4.20 5.81
CA LEU A 115 6.58 -3.09 6.79
C LEU A 115 5.41 -2.12 6.61
N CYS A 116 4.74 -2.17 5.47
CA CYS A 116 3.79 -1.15 5.07
C CYS A 116 2.81 -1.69 4.04
N LEU A 117 1.74 -0.92 3.81
CA LEU A 117 0.85 -1.14 2.69
C LEU A 117 1.25 -0.27 1.50
N GLN A 118 0.89 -0.71 0.30
CA GLN A 118 1.02 0.00 -0.95
C GLN A 118 -0.34 0.08 -1.62
N ILE A 119 -0.88 1.28 -1.79
CA ILE A 119 -1.96 1.54 -2.73
C ILE A 119 -1.37 1.80 -4.11
N SER A 120 -1.95 1.22 -5.16
CA SER A 120 -1.54 1.46 -6.55
C SER A 120 -2.70 1.46 -7.53
N TYR A 121 -2.56 2.25 -8.60
CA TYR A 121 -3.53 2.40 -9.69
C TYR A 121 -2.80 2.32 -11.05
N PRO A 122 -3.25 1.49 -12.02
CA PRO A 122 -2.59 1.39 -13.32
C PRO A 122 -2.62 2.72 -14.07
N LYS A 123 -1.59 3.00 -14.86
CA LYS A 123 -1.51 4.18 -15.75
C LYS A 123 -2.02 3.89 -17.16
N SER A 124 -2.16 2.61 -17.50
CA SER A 124 -2.53 2.17 -18.84
C SER A 124 -3.29 0.86 -18.79
N ILE A 125 -4.09 0.59 -19.82
CA ILE A 125 -4.73 -0.71 -20.05
C ILE A 125 -4.27 -1.30 -21.37
N ALA A 126 -4.27 -2.63 -21.45
CA ALA A 126 -4.08 -3.32 -22.72
C ALA A 126 -5.42 -3.33 -23.47
N VAL A 127 -5.43 -2.78 -24.67
CA VAL A 127 -6.56 -2.82 -25.60
C VAL A 127 -6.19 -3.74 -26.74
N THR A 128 -6.91 -4.85 -26.87
CA THR A 128 -6.68 -5.83 -27.92
C THR A 128 -7.22 -5.32 -29.26
N SER A 129 -6.50 -5.58 -30.35
CA SER A 129 -6.98 -5.35 -31.71
C SER A 129 -8.21 -6.21 -32.02
N GLU A 130 -9.02 -5.79 -32.98
CA GLU A 130 -10.24 -6.50 -33.40
C GLU A 130 -9.98 -7.95 -33.84
N ASP A 131 -8.80 -8.23 -34.39
CA ASP A 131 -8.38 -9.57 -34.80
C ASP A 131 -7.78 -10.42 -33.66
N ASN A 132 -7.75 -9.89 -32.42
CA ASN A 132 -7.19 -10.50 -31.21
C ASN A 132 -5.71 -10.91 -31.30
N LYS A 133 -4.97 -10.47 -32.33
CA LYS A 133 -3.56 -10.86 -32.52
C LYS A 133 -2.58 -9.92 -31.83
N TYR A 134 -2.97 -8.68 -31.60
CA TYR A 134 -2.11 -7.64 -31.06
C TYR A 134 -2.83 -6.90 -29.93
N PHE A 135 -2.06 -6.23 -29.09
CA PHE A 135 -2.60 -5.28 -28.14
C PHE A 135 -1.75 -4.02 -28.14
N THR A 136 -2.38 -2.90 -27.83
CA THR A 136 -1.69 -1.63 -27.57
C THR A 136 -2.00 -1.17 -26.16
N TYR A 137 -1.12 -0.34 -25.59
CA TYR A 137 -1.38 0.28 -24.30
C TYR A 137 -1.98 1.67 -24.51
N GLU A 138 -3.16 1.87 -23.96
CA GLU A 138 -3.84 3.16 -23.93
C GLU A 138 -3.82 3.74 -22.51
N ASP A 139 -3.85 5.08 -22.40
CA ASP A 139 -3.89 5.76 -21.11
C ASP A 139 -5.21 5.44 -20.42
N ILE A 140 -5.14 4.93 -19.18
CA ILE A 140 -6.34 4.55 -18.42
C ILE A 140 -7.33 5.71 -18.29
N GLN A 141 -6.86 6.96 -18.28
CA GLN A 141 -7.72 8.13 -18.12
C GLN A 141 -8.65 8.35 -19.31
N LEU A 142 -8.35 7.77 -20.48
CA LEU A 142 -9.25 7.77 -21.64
C LEU A 142 -10.44 6.82 -21.44
N HIS A 143 -10.28 5.77 -20.64
CA HIS A 143 -11.31 4.75 -20.40
C HIS A 143 -12.01 4.92 -19.05
N GLU A 144 -11.30 5.47 -18.07
CA GLU A 144 -11.72 5.64 -16.67
C GLU A 144 -11.20 6.99 -16.09
N PRO A 145 -11.74 8.13 -16.58
CA PRO A 145 -11.24 9.46 -16.22
C PRO A 145 -11.37 9.80 -14.73
N SER A 146 -12.28 9.15 -14.00
CA SER A 146 -12.47 9.35 -12.56
C SER A 146 -11.49 8.57 -11.68
N GLY A 147 -10.76 7.60 -12.22
CA GLY A 147 -9.87 6.73 -11.43
C GLY A 147 -8.65 7.44 -10.88
N TYR A 148 -7.94 8.23 -11.70
CA TYR A 148 -6.77 8.98 -11.24
C TYR A 148 -7.12 10.10 -10.24
N PRO A 149 -8.17 10.91 -10.44
CA PRO A 149 -8.64 11.85 -9.42
C PRO A 149 -8.98 11.19 -8.07
N LEU A 150 -9.61 10.00 -8.09
CA LEU A 150 -9.87 9.24 -6.87
C LEU A 150 -8.58 8.74 -6.21
N PHE A 151 -7.62 8.25 -7.00
CA PHE A 151 -6.28 7.91 -6.49
C PHE A 151 -5.62 9.08 -5.76
N VAL A 152 -5.70 10.28 -6.35
CA VAL A 152 -5.14 11.51 -5.75
C VAL A 152 -5.83 11.80 -4.42
N GLN A 153 -7.16 11.76 -4.35
CA GLN A 153 -7.91 12.00 -3.11
C GLN A 153 -7.51 11.02 -1.99
N LEU A 154 -7.51 9.71 -2.27
CA LEU A 154 -7.14 8.67 -1.29
C LEU A 154 -5.69 8.83 -0.82
N THR A 155 -4.77 9.18 -1.73
CA THR A 155 -3.35 9.35 -1.39
C THR A 155 -3.03 10.68 -0.74
N ASP A 156 -3.81 11.73 -0.99
CA ASP A 156 -3.64 13.02 -0.34
C ASP A 156 -4.10 12.99 1.11
N PHE A 157 -5.15 12.22 1.43
CA PHE A 157 -5.48 11.89 2.83
C PHE A 157 -4.25 11.31 3.54
N ILE A 158 -3.64 10.27 2.96
CA ILE A 158 -2.46 9.63 3.54
C ILE A 158 -1.33 10.64 3.70
N LYS A 159 -1.03 11.44 2.66
CA LYS A 159 0.05 12.45 2.72
C LYS A 159 -0.16 13.48 3.81
N LYS A 160 -1.40 13.92 4.07
CA LYS A 160 -1.74 14.88 5.13
C LYS A 160 -1.50 14.32 6.53
N HIS A 161 -1.75 13.03 6.75
CA HIS A 161 -1.63 12.38 8.06
C HIS A 161 -0.28 11.69 8.31
N THR A 162 0.66 11.81 7.37
CA THR A 162 1.94 11.08 7.44
C THR A 162 3.13 11.94 7.05
N LYS A 163 4.32 11.53 7.48
CA LYS A 163 5.61 12.07 7.02
C LYS A 163 6.46 10.95 6.41
N PRO A 164 7.45 11.25 5.56
CA PRO A 164 8.38 10.23 5.08
C PRO A 164 9.10 9.52 6.25
N LEU A 165 9.14 8.19 6.22
CA LEU A 165 9.87 7.40 7.21
C LEU A 165 11.38 7.61 7.03
N ARG A 166 12.06 7.95 8.12
CA ARG A 166 13.50 8.17 8.18
C ARG A 166 14.05 7.53 9.45
N PHE A 167 15.13 6.77 9.31
CA PHE A 167 15.80 6.14 10.42
C PHE A 167 17.27 5.95 10.12
N VAL A 168 18.06 5.71 11.17
CA VAL A 168 19.49 5.41 11.06
C VAL A 168 19.70 3.96 11.47
N THR A 169 20.49 3.22 10.70
CA THR A 169 20.95 1.88 11.08
C THR A 169 22.43 1.79 10.71
N ASN A 170 23.26 1.27 11.62
CA ASN A 170 24.72 1.20 11.49
C ASN A 170 25.35 2.54 11.03
N GLY A 171 24.91 3.66 11.62
CA GLY A 171 25.40 5.01 11.31
C GLY A 171 24.97 5.58 9.94
N VAL A 172 24.15 4.86 9.16
CA VAL A 172 23.68 5.28 7.84
C VAL A 172 22.20 5.64 7.88
N GLU A 173 21.87 6.84 7.40
CA GLU A 173 20.48 7.26 7.22
C GLU A 173 19.80 6.51 6.06
N GLN A 174 18.67 5.88 6.36
CA GLN A 174 17.81 5.20 5.41
C GLN A 174 16.63 6.10 5.05
N LYS A 175 16.30 6.14 3.75
CA LYS A 175 15.26 7.00 3.17
C LYS A 175 14.28 6.16 2.35
N PRO A 176 13.57 5.20 2.95
CA PRO A 176 12.57 4.44 2.22
C PRO A 176 11.51 5.38 1.63
N SER A 177 10.98 4.98 0.48
CA SER A 177 9.81 5.62 -0.14
C SER A 177 8.53 5.16 0.56
N ILE A 178 8.49 5.25 1.89
CA ILE A 178 7.38 4.89 2.77
C ILE A 178 6.99 6.14 3.56
N ARG A 179 5.68 6.39 3.69
CA ARG A 179 5.15 7.40 4.61
C ARG A 179 4.62 6.73 5.87
N ILE A 180 4.73 7.41 7.00
CA ILE A 180 4.33 6.87 8.30
C ILE A 180 3.58 7.93 9.10
N SER A 181 2.50 7.55 9.79
CA SER A 181 1.81 8.45 10.71
C SER A 181 2.68 8.73 11.94
N VAL A 182 2.39 9.81 12.67
CA VAL A 182 3.18 10.18 13.85
C VAL A 182 3.14 9.08 14.91
N GLN A 183 1.95 8.54 15.20
CA GLN A 183 1.79 7.47 16.17
C GLN A 183 2.51 6.18 15.73
N ALA A 184 2.32 5.74 14.48
CA ALA A 184 2.98 4.54 13.97
C ALA A 184 4.50 4.64 13.97
N LYS A 185 5.04 5.85 13.83
CA LYS A 185 6.47 6.10 13.92
C LYS A 185 7.01 5.92 15.33
N SER A 186 6.28 6.41 16.33
CA SER A 186 6.61 6.21 17.75
C SER A 186 6.53 4.73 18.13
N ASP A 187 5.47 4.04 17.71
CA ASP A 187 5.29 2.62 17.99
C ASP A 187 6.39 1.77 17.33
N LEU A 188 6.74 2.07 16.07
CA LEU A 188 7.80 1.39 15.34
C LEU A 188 9.16 1.56 16.01
N ALA A 189 9.43 2.70 16.64
CA ALA A 189 10.69 2.93 17.37
C ALA A 189 10.86 1.98 18.57
N CYS A 190 9.75 1.51 19.13
CA CYS A 190 9.72 0.62 20.29
C CYS A 190 9.60 -0.87 19.90
N SER A 191 9.35 -1.17 18.63
CA SER A 191 9.01 -2.52 18.18
C SER A 191 10.21 -3.46 18.08
N TRP A 192 9.92 -4.76 18.03
CA TRP A 192 10.94 -5.80 17.83
C TRP A 192 11.71 -5.61 16.53
N ILE A 193 11.10 -5.02 15.50
CA ILE A 193 11.74 -4.75 14.19
C ILE A 193 12.88 -3.77 14.37
N ALA A 194 12.60 -2.63 15.01
CA ALA A 194 13.61 -1.62 15.25
C ALA A 194 14.74 -2.16 16.13
N LYS A 195 14.42 -2.95 17.16
CA LYS A 195 15.43 -3.62 18.01
C LYS A 195 16.28 -4.61 17.22
N LYS A 196 15.64 -5.55 16.48
CA LYS A 196 16.30 -6.62 15.73
C LYS A 196 17.26 -6.09 14.67
N TYR A 197 16.88 -5.00 14.01
CA TYR A 197 17.67 -4.41 12.92
C TYR A 197 18.44 -3.15 13.34
N GLY A 198 18.44 -2.79 14.62
CA GLY A 198 19.15 -1.63 15.15
C GLY A 198 18.72 -0.31 14.50
N TRP A 199 17.41 -0.13 14.25
CA TRP A 199 16.90 1.11 13.69
C TRP A 199 16.71 2.15 14.78
N ASN A 200 17.36 3.29 14.59
CA ASN A 200 17.08 4.51 15.35
C ASN A 200 16.13 5.38 14.53
N ILE A 201 14.84 5.33 14.86
CA ILE A 201 13.80 6.13 14.21
C ILE A 201 13.93 7.59 14.66
N LYS A 202 14.12 8.52 13.70
CA LYS A 202 14.19 9.95 14.01
C LYS A 202 12.79 10.48 14.28
N ILE A 203 12.33 10.58 15.53
CA ILE A 203 10.98 11.05 15.89
C ILE A 203 10.71 12.47 15.38
#